data_AF-A0A9P3PIT3-F1
#
_entry.id   AF-A0A9P3PIT3-F1
#
_cell.length_a   1.000
_cell.length_b   1.000
_cell.length_c   1.000
_cell.angle_alpha   90.00
_cell.angle_beta   90.00
_cell.angle_gamma   90.00
#
_symmetry.space_group_name_H-M   'P 1'
#
loop_
_entity.id
_entity.type
_entity.pdbx_description
1 polymer ?
#
loop_
_entity_poly.entity_id
_entity_poly.type
_entity_poly.pdbx_seq_one_letter_code
_entity_poly.pdbx_strand_id
1 'polypeptide(L)'
;MPSLKATSRGARPARTPLRAVSPEEAEAWSDGDSDATLSEPQPADIDEPWPYTFQPGDSVWVKTVGGNWHVGRVTGQTTRKGQTREKEGLFYPVIFNEKLRKYFAPLNGEIKPDTDHVRTLLKDAGWL
;
A
#
# COMPACT_ATOMS: atom_id res chain seq x y z
N MET A 1 24.54 35.50 -37.43
CA MET A 1 23.73 35.66 -36.20
C MET A 1 23.12 34.32 -35.82
N PRO A 2 23.74 33.49 -34.96
CA PRO A 2 23.10 32.28 -34.45
C PRO A 2 22.26 32.61 -33.20
N SER A 3 20.97 32.29 -33.21
CA SER A 3 20.09 32.39 -32.05
C SER A 3 19.96 31.02 -31.40
N LEU A 4 20.41 30.91 -30.13
CA LEU A 4 20.39 29.69 -29.34
C LEU A 4 18.97 29.41 -28.84
N LYS A 5 18.38 28.29 -29.28
CA LYS A 5 17.19 27.72 -28.65
C LYS A 5 17.58 27.05 -27.33
N ALA A 6 17.08 27.59 -26.22
CA ALA A 6 17.24 27.01 -24.90
C ALA A 6 16.33 25.77 -24.75
N THR A 7 16.95 24.62 -24.50
CA THR A 7 16.23 23.38 -24.15
C THR A 7 15.81 23.44 -22.69
N SER A 8 14.50 23.52 -22.44
CA SER A 8 13.91 23.38 -21.11
C SER A 8 14.17 21.96 -20.60
N ARG A 9 15.00 21.84 -19.55
CA ARG A 9 15.12 20.59 -18.78
C ARG A 9 13.81 20.41 -18.01
N GLY A 10 12.99 19.46 -18.42
CA GLY A 10 11.80 19.05 -17.67
C GLY A 10 12.17 18.71 -16.23
N ALA A 11 11.62 19.47 -15.29
CA ALA A 11 11.71 19.16 -13.88
C ALA A 11 11.03 17.80 -13.64
N ARG A 12 11.78 16.82 -13.13
CA ARG A 12 11.18 15.59 -12.60
C ARG A 12 10.27 15.98 -11.44
N PRO A 13 9.02 15.49 -11.35
CA PRO A 13 8.20 15.73 -10.17
C PRO A 13 8.95 15.18 -8.95
N ALA A 14 9.22 16.06 -7.98
CA ALA A 14 9.85 15.68 -6.73
C ALA A 14 8.94 14.66 -6.05
N ARG A 15 9.43 13.43 -5.85
CA ARG A 15 8.74 12.44 -5.03
C ARG A 15 8.75 12.97 -3.60
N THR A 16 7.61 13.42 -3.11
CA THR A 16 7.44 13.89 -1.74
C THR A 16 7.86 12.77 -0.79
N PRO A 17 8.79 13.01 0.15
CA PRO A 17 9.25 11.98 1.08
C PRO A 17 8.11 11.55 2.01
N LEU A 18 7.99 10.25 2.27
CA LEU A 18 7.02 9.69 3.21
C LEU A 18 7.25 10.25 4.62
N ARG A 19 6.19 10.78 5.25
CA ARG A 19 6.25 11.34 6.61
C ARG A 19 5.84 10.27 7.63
N ALA A 20 6.53 10.21 8.76
CA ALA A 20 6.11 9.37 9.88
C ALA A 20 4.76 9.84 10.42
N VAL A 21 3.83 8.92 10.66
CA VAL A 21 2.53 9.20 11.29
C VAL A 21 2.73 9.16 12.80
N SER A 22 2.21 10.16 13.53
CA SER A 22 2.20 10.11 14.99
C SER A 22 1.17 9.09 15.48
N PRO A 23 1.30 8.56 16.72
CA PRO A 23 0.33 7.60 17.25
C PRO A 23 -1.11 8.10 17.20
N GLU A 24 -1.36 9.37 17.60
CA GLU A 24 -2.69 10.00 17.54
C GLU A 24 -3.26 10.06 16.11
N GLU A 25 -2.42 10.31 15.12
CA GLU A 25 -2.84 10.34 13.72
C GLU A 25 -3.20 8.93 13.26
N ALA A 26 -2.43 7.90 13.64
CA ALA A 26 -2.72 6.51 13.29
C ALA A 26 -4.04 5.99 13.89
N GLU A 27 -4.34 6.39 15.13
CA GLU A 27 -5.64 6.10 15.77
C GLU A 27 -6.79 6.80 15.04
N ALA A 28 -6.61 8.05 14.60
CA ALA A 28 -7.63 8.76 13.81
C ALA A 28 -7.95 8.11 12.45
N TRP A 29 -7.04 7.29 11.91
CA TRP A 29 -7.32 6.45 10.73
C TRP A 29 -7.98 5.11 11.09
N SER A 30 -7.96 4.72 12.37
CA SER A 30 -8.56 3.49 12.90
C SER A 30 -9.95 3.74 13.51
N ASP A 31 -10.32 4.99 13.78
CA ASP A 31 -11.55 5.41 14.46
C ASP A 31 -12.76 5.50 13.48
N GLY A 32 -12.98 4.41 12.75
CA GLY A 32 -14.15 4.21 11.90
C GLY A 32 -15.18 3.36 12.63
N ASP A 33 -16.10 4.03 13.34
CA ASP A 33 -17.47 3.61 13.64
C ASP A 33 -17.74 2.10 13.54
N SER A 34 -17.62 1.39 14.66
CA SER A 34 -18.11 0.02 14.79
C SER A 34 -19.64 -0.01 14.85
N ASP A 35 -20.32 0.47 13.81
CA ASP A 35 -21.73 0.19 13.57
C ASP A 35 -21.84 -1.18 12.89
N ALA A 36 -22.56 -2.07 13.55
CA ALA A 36 -22.69 -3.45 13.19
C ALA A 36 -23.42 -3.63 11.84
N THR A 37 -22.95 -4.59 11.03
CA THR A 37 -23.66 -5.29 9.93
C THR A 37 -23.45 -4.89 8.46
N LEU A 38 -22.47 -4.06 8.10
CA LEU A 38 -22.02 -3.96 6.70
C LEU A 38 -20.67 -4.64 6.54
N SER A 39 -20.64 -5.80 5.87
CA SER A 39 -19.40 -6.47 5.45
C SER A 39 -18.46 -5.43 4.85
N GLU A 40 -17.23 -5.31 5.38
CA GLU A 40 -16.22 -4.41 4.81
C GLU A 40 -16.15 -4.67 3.29
N PRO A 41 -16.18 -3.63 2.44
CA PRO A 41 -16.22 -3.81 1.00
C PRO A 41 -15.00 -4.62 0.57
N GLN A 42 -15.19 -5.81 0.01
CA GLN A 42 -14.12 -6.66 -0.48
C GLN A 42 -13.69 -6.21 -1.89
N PRO A 43 -12.39 -6.28 -2.23
CA PRO A 43 -11.94 -5.96 -3.57
C PRO A 43 -12.46 -6.99 -4.58
N ALA A 44 -12.85 -6.54 -5.77
CA ALA A 44 -13.22 -7.41 -6.89
C ALA A 44 -11.97 -7.98 -7.59
N ASP A 45 -10.86 -7.23 -7.58
CA ASP A 45 -9.60 -7.62 -8.21
C ASP A 45 -8.41 -7.54 -7.24
N ILE A 46 -7.40 -8.39 -7.47
CA ILE A 46 -6.21 -8.44 -6.60
C ILE A 46 -5.36 -7.16 -6.68
N ASP A 47 -5.40 -6.48 -7.83
CA ASP A 47 -4.68 -5.22 -8.09
C ASP A 47 -5.50 -3.96 -7.77
N GLU A 48 -6.74 -4.13 -7.30
CA GLU A 48 -7.63 -3.01 -7.00
C GLU A 48 -7.15 -2.24 -5.76
N PRO A 49 -7.14 -0.91 -5.75
CA PRO A 49 -7.00 -0.13 -4.52
C PRO A 49 -8.05 -0.54 -3.49
N TRP A 50 -7.64 -0.80 -2.25
CA TRP A 50 -8.58 -1.18 -1.19
C TRP A 50 -8.19 -0.46 0.11
N PRO A 51 -9.04 0.40 0.71
CA PRO A 51 -8.73 1.19 1.91
C PRO A 51 -8.69 0.35 3.20
N TYR A 52 -8.08 -0.83 3.16
CA TYR A 52 -7.90 -1.70 4.32
C TYR A 52 -6.82 -1.15 5.26
N THR A 53 -7.07 -1.21 6.57
CA THR A 53 -6.11 -0.82 7.61
C THR A 53 -5.45 -2.05 8.21
N PHE A 54 -4.13 -1.97 8.43
CA PHE A 54 -3.34 -3.11 8.90
C PHE A 54 -2.76 -2.86 10.29
N GLN A 55 -2.67 -3.92 11.08
CA GLN A 55 -2.04 -3.92 12.39
C GLN A 55 -0.66 -4.59 12.37
N PRO A 56 0.25 -4.20 13.27
CA PRO A 56 1.51 -4.91 13.47
C PRO A 56 1.29 -6.40 13.73
N GLY A 57 1.96 -7.24 12.93
CA GLY A 57 1.88 -8.69 13.03
C GLY A 57 0.93 -9.35 12.02
N ASP A 58 0.10 -8.57 11.32
CA ASP A 58 -0.83 -9.09 10.31
C ASP A 58 -0.10 -9.82 9.18
N SER A 59 -0.67 -10.95 8.75
CA SER A 59 -0.20 -11.68 7.57
C SER A 59 -0.83 -11.07 6.32
N VAL A 60 -0.01 -10.82 5.32
CA VAL A 60 -0.39 -10.05 4.13
C VAL A 60 0.19 -10.64 2.86
N TRP A 61 -0.43 -10.33 1.74
CA TRP A 61 0.11 -10.53 0.40
C TRP A 61 0.58 -9.19 -0.15
N VAL A 62 1.80 -9.14 -0.70
CA VAL A 62 2.37 -7.92 -1.28
C VAL A 62 2.82 -8.13 -2.72
N LYS A 63 2.51 -7.17 -3.58
CA LYS A 63 2.94 -7.15 -4.98
C LYS A 63 4.26 -6.42 -5.12
N THR A 64 5.28 -7.10 -5.63
CA THR A 64 6.58 -6.48 -5.90
C THR A 64 6.61 -5.78 -7.26
N VAL A 65 7.65 -4.99 -7.52
CA VAL A 65 7.84 -4.29 -8.81
C VAL A 65 7.90 -5.27 -9.99
N GLY A 66 8.30 -6.52 -9.76
CA GLY A 66 8.30 -7.57 -10.77
C GLY A 66 6.92 -8.15 -11.08
N GLY A 67 5.85 -7.67 -10.43
CA GLY A 67 4.48 -8.16 -10.61
C GLY A 67 4.14 -9.37 -9.75
N ASN A 68 5.12 -10.00 -9.10
CA ASN A 68 4.92 -11.18 -8.28
C ASN A 68 4.32 -10.84 -6.90
N TRP A 69 3.37 -11.66 -6.48
CA TRP A 69 2.78 -11.63 -5.14
C TRP A 69 3.57 -12.51 -4.19
N HIS A 70 3.85 -11.98 -3.00
CA HIS A 70 4.58 -12.68 -1.94
C HIS A 70 3.84 -12.57 -0.62
N VAL A 71 3.88 -13.63 0.17
CA VAL A 71 3.44 -13.57 1.56
C VAL A 71 4.43 -12.75 2.39
N GLY A 72 3.91 -11.94 3.29
CA GLY A 72 4.68 -11.11 4.19
C GLY A 72 3.95 -10.88 5.52
N ARG A 73 4.59 -10.11 6.39
CA ARG A 73 4.06 -9.71 7.68
C ARG A 73 4.25 -8.23 7.93
N VAL A 74 3.20 -7.55 8.36
CA VAL A 74 3.28 -6.14 8.78
C VAL A 74 4.10 -6.06 10.05
N THR A 75 5.05 -5.12 10.08
CA THR A 75 5.93 -4.92 11.23
C THR A 75 5.41 -3.81 12.13
N GLY A 76 5.72 -3.87 13.44
CA GLY A 76 5.42 -2.80 14.39
C GLY A 76 6.24 -1.52 14.23
N GLN A 77 6.90 -1.33 13.07
CA GLN A 77 7.59 -0.08 12.77
C GLN A 77 6.58 0.99 12.35
N THR A 78 6.95 2.26 12.53
CA THR A 78 6.08 3.40 12.26
C THR A 78 5.52 3.38 10.84
N THR A 79 4.19 3.27 10.74
CA THR A 79 3.40 3.52 9.54
C THR A 79 3.68 4.93 9.05
N ARG A 80 3.77 5.09 7.73
CA ARG A 80 4.06 6.39 7.11
C ARG A 80 2.86 6.88 6.33
N LYS A 81 2.76 8.19 6.14
CA LYS A 81 1.80 8.82 5.23
C LYS A 81 2.51 9.43 4.03
N GLY A 82 1.82 9.41 2.90
CA GLY A 82 2.28 10.08 1.69
C GLY A 82 1.34 9.90 0.53
N GLN A 83 1.75 10.41 -0.63
CA GLN A 83 0.97 10.33 -1.86
C GLN A 83 0.87 8.88 -2.37
N THR A 84 -0.35 8.38 -2.51
CA THR A 84 -0.68 7.11 -3.18
C THR A 84 -1.18 7.39 -4.61
N ARG A 85 -1.54 6.35 -5.36
CA ARG A 85 -2.11 6.48 -6.72
C ARG A 85 -3.39 7.31 -6.75
N GLU A 86 -4.21 7.25 -5.71
CA GLU A 86 -5.48 7.97 -5.64
C GLU A 86 -5.35 9.28 -4.86
N LYS A 87 -4.88 9.21 -3.62
CA LYS A 87 -4.85 10.33 -2.67
C LYS A 87 -3.74 10.17 -1.63
N GLU A 88 -3.66 11.04 -0.64
CA GLU A 88 -2.81 10.77 0.52
C GLU A 88 -3.30 9.52 1.25
N GLY A 89 -2.38 8.64 1.65
CA GLY A 89 -2.70 7.39 2.32
C GLY A 89 -1.56 6.82 3.14
N LEU A 90 -1.87 5.72 3.82
CA LEU A 90 -0.96 5.02 4.73
C LEU A 90 -0.07 4.02 4.00
N PHE A 91 1.17 3.94 4.47
CA PHE A 91 2.22 3.05 4.02
C PHE A 91 2.67 2.17 5.18
N TYR A 92 2.44 0.87 5.04
CA TYR A 92 2.73 -0.12 6.07
C TYR A 92 4.07 -0.80 5.80
N PRO A 93 4.97 -0.89 6.79
CA PRO A 93 6.23 -1.60 6.64
C PRO A 93 5.99 -3.12 6.72
N VAL A 94 6.28 -3.83 5.64
CA VAL A 94 6.12 -5.29 5.54
C VAL A 94 7.48 -5.97 5.39
N ILE A 95 7.70 -7.06 6.12
CA ILE A 95 8.79 -8.01 5.87
C ILE A 95 8.25 -9.16 5.03
N PHE A 96 8.90 -9.45 3.91
CA PHE A 96 8.58 -10.54 2.98
C PHE A 96 9.88 -11.15 2.44
N ASN A 97 9.81 -12.33 1.81
CA ASN A 97 11.00 -13.06 1.34
C ASN A 97 12.09 -13.16 2.42
N GLU A 98 11.68 -13.60 3.61
CA GLU A 98 12.46 -13.79 4.85
C GLU A 98 13.06 -12.53 5.49
N LYS A 99 13.62 -11.61 4.71
CA LYS A 99 14.42 -10.47 5.24
C LYS A 99 14.21 -9.14 4.51
N LEU A 100 13.44 -9.10 3.41
CA LEU A 100 13.23 -7.85 2.68
C LEU A 100 12.15 -7.03 3.39
N ARG A 101 12.49 -5.79 3.74
CA ARG A 101 11.54 -4.82 4.31
C ARG A 101 11.24 -3.72 3.31
N LYS A 102 9.95 -3.49 3.03
CA LYS A 102 9.50 -2.38 2.19
C LYS A 102 8.17 -1.82 2.70
N TYR A 103 7.90 -0.57 2.34
CA TYR A 103 6.62 0.09 2.59
C TYR A 103 5.67 -0.13 1.42
N PHE A 104 4.42 -0.48 1.73
CA PHE A 104 3.36 -0.72 0.75
C PHE A 104 2.10 0.05 1.15
N ALA A 105 1.37 0.58 0.16
CA ALA A 105 0.11 1.28 0.41
C ALA A 105 -1.09 0.48 -0.12
N PRO A 106 -2.15 0.26 0.68
CA PRO A 106 -3.35 -0.45 0.25
C PRO A 106 -4.04 0.23 -0.94
N LEU A 107 -4.02 1.57 -0.96
CA LEU A 107 -4.56 2.40 -2.04
C LEU A 107 -3.74 2.35 -3.35
N ASN A 108 -2.60 1.66 -3.36
CA ASN A 108 -1.87 1.37 -4.60
C ASN A 108 -2.22 -0.01 -5.17
N GLY A 109 -3.04 -0.82 -4.48
CA GLY A 109 -3.34 -2.21 -4.89
C GLY A 109 -2.16 -3.16 -4.75
N GLU A 110 -1.11 -2.78 -3.99
CA GLU A 110 0.14 -3.56 -3.86
C GLU A 110 0.24 -4.34 -2.53
N ILE A 111 -0.77 -4.26 -1.66
CA ILE A 111 -0.86 -5.02 -0.40
C ILE A 111 -2.32 -5.42 -0.14
N LYS A 112 -2.52 -6.66 0.33
CA LYS A 112 -3.82 -7.23 0.70
C LYS A 112 -3.70 -8.07 1.97
N PRO A 113 -4.71 -8.14 2.84
CA PRO A 113 -4.73 -9.06 3.97
C PRO A 113 -4.77 -10.52 3.52
N ASP A 114 -4.19 -11.42 4.31
CA ASP A 114 -4.24 -12.86 4.04
C ASP A 114 -5.59 -13.47 4.47
N THR A 115 -6.65 -13.14 3.73
CA THR A 115 -8.01 -13.68 3.92
C THR A 115 -8.35 -14.71 2.86
N ASP A 116 -9.37 -15.54 3.10
CA ASP A 116 -9.81 -16.56 2.13
C ASP A 116 -10.28 -15.95 0.81
N HIS A 117 -10.91 -14.77 0.85
CA HIS A 117 -11.30 -14.02 -0.35
C HIS A 117 -10.08 -13.62 -1.17
N VAL A 118 -9.07 -13.01 -0.55
CA VAL A 118 -7.83 -12.58 -1.23
C VAL A 118 -7.06 -13.79 -1.78
N ARG A 119 -7.00 -14.90 -1.03
CA ARG A 119 -6.40 -16.15 -1.52
C ARG A 119 -7.14 -16.70 -2.73
N THR A 120 -8.45 -16.54 -2.80
CA THR A 120 -9.25 -16.93 -3.98
C THR A 120 -8.91 -16.06 -5.19
N LEU A 121 -8.86 -14.73 -5.01
CA LEU A 121 -8.42 -13.81 -6.08
C LEU A 121 -7.01 -14.11 -6.57
N LEU A 122 -6.09 -14.47 -5.67
CA LEU A 122 -4.72 -14.85 -6.03
C LEU A 122 -4.66 -16.15 -6.84
N LYS A 123 -5.47 -17.17 -6.48
CA LYS A 123 -5.59 -18.42 -7.24
C LYS A 123 -6.16 -18.17 -8.63
N ASP A 124 -7.24 -17.39 -8.72
CA ASP A 124 -7.88 -17.05 -9.98
C ASP A 124 -6.94 -16.28 -10.92
N ALA A 125 -6.04 -15.47 -10.34
CA ALA A 125 -4.98 -14.76 -11.06
C ALA A 125 -3.69 -15.59 -11.29
N GLY A 126 -3.63 -16.84 -10.85
CA GLY A 126 -2.51 -17.77 -11.10
C GLY A 126 -1.27 -17.58 -10.21
N TRP A 127 -1.41 -16.98 -9.04
CA TRP A 127 -0.31 -16.74 -8.09
C TRP A 127 -0.20 -17.78 -6.96
N LEU A 128 -1.23 -18.61 -6.80
CA LEU A 128 -1.36 -19.70 -5.82
C LEU A 128 -1.91 -20.94 -6.51
#